data_AF-A0A1H6GGU4-F1
#
_entry.id   AF-A0A1H6GGU4-F1
#
_cell.length_a   1.000
_cell.length_b   1.000
_cell.length_c   1.000
_cell.angle_alpha   90.00
_cell.angle_beta   90.00
_cell.angle_gamma   90.00
#
_symmetry.space_group_name_H-M   'P 1'
#
loop_
_entity.id
_entity.type
_entity.pdbx_description
1 polymer ?
#
loop_
_entity_poly.entity_id
_entity_poly.type
_entity_poly.pdbx_seq_one_letter_code
_entity_poly.pdbx_strand_id
1 'polypeptide(L)'
;MRFRLTMSDQRDRLWLTPLLNKIAGVSSIEAALAIGTEKAGQQIYIPEKVKPDHWLAKLVGQSEADAIAAAFGSQHLIIPPALAGAKRKRAALIAALIEKGYSTNEITRVTGVARSTVMEHRAKQAPKDDPQGSLF
;
A
#
# COMPACT_ATOMS: atom_id res chain seq x y z
N MET A 1 -2.97 -29.93 4.20
CA MET A 1 -3.69 -29.50 5.42
C MET A 1 -4.34 -28.16 5.11
N ARG A 2 -5.67 -28.10 4.92
CA ARG A 2 -6.38 -26.86 4.54
C ARG A 2 -6.84 -26.15 5.82
N PHE A 3 -6.16 -25.08 6.22
CA PHE A 3 -6.65 -24.20 7.29
C PHE A 3 -7.88 -23.47 6.76
N ARG A 4 -9.07 -23.87 7.24
CA ARG A 4 -10.32 -23.17 6.98
C ARG A 4 -10.38 -21.99 7.96
N LEU A 5 -10.01 -20.79 7.49
CA LEU A 5 -10.18 -19.54 8.23
C LEU A 5 -11.67 -19.38 8.61
N THR A 6 -11.96 -19.23 9.89
CA THR A 6 -13.31 -18.96 10.39
C THR A 6 -13.67 -17.49 10.10
N MET A 7 -14.94 -17.19 9.82
CA MET A 7 -15.38 -15.81 9.50
C MET A 7 -15.10 -14.78 10.62
N SER A 8 -14.85 -15.23 11.85
CA SER A 8 -14.43 -14.40 12.98
C SER A 8 -13.03 -13.82 12.79
N ASP A 9 -12.08 -14.65 12.37
CA ASP A 9 -10.67 -14.25 12.16
C ASP A 9 -10.48 -13.30 10.96
N GLN A 10 -11.44 -13.27 10.02
CA GLN A 10 -11.48 -12.28 8.93
C GLN A 10 -11.93 -10.88 9.40
N ARG A 11 -12.73 -10.77 10.48
CA ARG A 11 -13.17 -9.47 11.02
C ARG A 11 -12.08 -8.81 11.88
N ASP A 12 -11.21 -9.59 12.48
CA ASP A 12 -10.12 -9.08 13.34
C ASP A 12 -8.99 -8.40 12.57
N ARG A 13 -9.01 -8.47 11.23
CA ARG A 13 -7.97 -7.93 10.34
C ARG A 13 -8.46 -6.81 9.43
N LEU A 14 -9.62 -6.19 9.69
CA LEU A 14 -10.15 -5.09 8.88
C LEU A 14 -9.22 -3.88 8.77
N TRP A 15 -8.21 -3.80 9.63
CA TRP A 15 -7.15 -2.78 9.63
C TRP A 15 -6.04 -3.05 8.59
N LEU A 16 -5.93 -4.27 8.03
CA LEU A 16 -5.09 -4.55 6.87
C LEU A 16 -5.82 -4.19 5.58
N THR A 17 -5.06 -3.74 4.58
CA THR A 17 -5.62 -3.56 3.24
C THR A 17 -6.03 -4.91 2.62
N PRO A 18 -7.03 -4.94 1.72
CA PRO A 18 -7.59 -6.21 1.23
C PRO A 18 -6.54 -7.19 0.65
N LEU A 19 -5.52 -6.69 -0.04
CA LEU A 19 -4.44 -7.55 -0.57
C LEU A 19 -3.58 -8.15 0.55
N LEU A 20 -3.16 -7.34 1.52
CA LEU A 20 -2.36 -7.83 2.65
C LEU A 20 -3.16 -8.78 3.54
N ASN A 21 -4.48 -8.59 3.62
CA ASN A 21 -5.37 -9.53 4.28
C ASN A 21 -5.36 -10.91 3.61
N LYS A 22 -5.40 -10.96 2.27
CA LYS A 22 -5.29 -12.21 1.51
C LYS A 22 -3.93 -12.87 1.72
N ILE A 23 -2.85 -12.08 1.71
CA ILE A 23 -1.49 -12.58 1.99
C ILE A 23 -1.43 -13.20 3.41
N ALA A 24 -1.92 -12.49 4.42
CA ALA A 24 -2.00 -12.99 5.79
C ALA A 24 -2.92 -14.22 5.95
N GLY A 25 -3.82 -14.48 5.01
CA GLY A 25 -4.68 -15.66 5.00
C GLY A 25 -3.98 -16.93 4.49
N VAL A 26 -2.94 -16.78 3.65
CA VAL A 26 -2.17 -17.91 3.11
C VAL A 26 -0.81 -18.09 3.80
N SER A 27 -0.34 -17.05 4.50
CA SER A 27 0.93 -17.00 5.22
C SER A 27 0.67 -16.59 6.68
N SER A 28 1.37 -15.58 7.18
CA SER A 28 1.18 -14.98 8.51
C SER A 28 0.89 -13.47 8.43
N ILE A 29 0.34 -12.91 9.52
CA ILE A 29 0.05 -11.48 9.63
C ILE A 29 1.35 -10.68 9.60
N GLU A 30 2.38 -11.19 10.26
CA GLU A 30 3.72 -10.64 10.32
C GLU A 30 4.34 -10.55 8.92
N ALA A 31 4.22 -11.61 8.11
CA ALA A 31 4.67 -11.60 6.72
C ALA A 31 3.97 -10.54 5.88
N ALA A 32 2.64 -10.42 6.01
CA ALA A 32 1.87 -9.41 5.30
C ALA A 32 2.25 -7.99 5.72
N LEU A 33 2.48 -7.75 7.01
CA LEU A 33 2.94 -6.47 7.55
C LEU A 33 4.34 -6.11 7.08
N ALA A 34 5.28 -7.06 7.08
CA ALA A 34 6.63 -6.87 6.59
C ALA A 34 6.62 -6.46 5.11
N ILE A 35 5.87 -7.18 4.27
CA ILE A 35 5.70 -6.84 2.85
C ILE A 35 5.05 -5.46 2.70
N GLY A 36 3.97 -5.19 3.43
CA GLY A 36 3.24 -3.93 3.40
C GLY A 36 4.01 -2.73 3.96
N THR A 37 5.13 -2.95 4.63
CA THR A 37 6.03 -1.91 5.14
C THR A 37 7.20 -1.71 4.18
N GLU A 38 7.87 -2.80 3.80
CA GLU A 38 9.09 -2.79 2.98
C GLU A 38 8.81 -2.46 1.50
N LYS A 39 7.66 -2.92 0.99
CA LYS A 39 7.31 -2.84 -0.43
C LYS A 39 6.10 -1.94 -0.72
N ALA A 40 5.60 -1.20 0.26
CA ALA A 40 4.48 -0.28 0.07
C ALA A 40 4.65 0.62 -1.16
N GLY A 41 3.63 0.65 -2.02
CA GLY A 41 3.59 1.46 -3.24
C GLY A 41 4.35 0.88 -4.43
N GLN A 42 5.06 -0.23 -4.27
CA GLN A 42 5.82 -0.87 -5.36
C GLN A 42 4.96 -1.90 -6.10
N GLN A 43 5.23 -2.07 -7.40
CA GLN A 43 4.78 -3.23 -8.17
C GLN A 43 5.86 -4.30 -8.10
N ILE A 44 5.53 -5.45 -7.49
CA ILE A 44 6.45 -6.58 -7.33
C ILE A 44 5.99 -7.76 -8.19
N TYR A 45 6.92 -8.58 -8.64
CA TYR A 45 6.63 -9.87 -9.26
C TYR A 45 6.78 -10.99 -8.21
N ILE A 46 5.82 -11.92 -8.17
CA ILE A 46 5.89 -13.13 -7.35
C ILE A 46 6.14 -14.32 -8.28
N PRO A 47 7.31 -14.99 -8.21
CA PRO A 47 7.57 -16.18 -9.01
C PRO A 47 6.76 -17.38 -8.51
N GLU A 48 6.53 -18.38 -9.38
CA GLU A 48 5.88 -19.65 -9.00
C GLU A 48 6.67 -20.45 -7.95
N LYS A 49 8.00 -20.36 -8.00
CA LYS A 49 8.90 -20.98 -7.02
C LYS A 49 9.86 -19.93 -6.51
N VAL A 50 9.85 -19.71 -5.20
CA VAL A 50 10.72 -18.73 -4.55
C VAL A 50 11.98 -19.45 -4.09
N LYS A 51 13.14 -18.96 -4.53
CA LYS A 51 14.43 -19.47 -4.06
C LYS A 51 14.83 -18.80 -2.72
N PRO A 52 15.66 -19.44 -1.88
CA PRO A 52 16.09 -18.87 -0.60
C PRO A 52 16.82 -17.52 -0.70
N ASP A 53 17.43 -17.22 -1.84
CA ASP A 53 18.15 -15.98 -2.10
C ASP A 53 17.23 -14.82 -2.55
N HIS A 54 15.98 -15.13 -2.91
CA HIS A 54 14.99 -14.17 -3.37
C HIS A 54 14.55 -13.24 -2.23
N TRP A 55 14.27 -11.97 -2.55
CA TRP A 55 13.93 -10.95 -1.56
C TRP A 55 12.74 -11.36 -0.68
N LEU A 56 11.75 -12.05 -1.23
CA LEU A 56 10.57 -12.50 -0.50
C LEU A 56 10.94 -13.51 0.58
N ALA A 57 11.74 -14.55 0.24
CA ALA A 57 12.21 -15.54 1.21
C ALA A 57 13.11 -14.91 2.28
N LYS A 58 13.95 -13.93 1.92
CA LYS A 58 14.76 -13.18 2.89
C LYS A 58 13.92 -12.33 3.84
N LEU A 59 12.80 -11.79 3.36
CA LEU A 59 11.94 -10.89 4.13
C LEU A 59 11.02 -11.64 5.09
N VAL A 60 10.39 -12.72 4.63
CA VAL A 60 9.34 -13.43 5.39
C VAL A 60 9.70 -14.86 5.80
N GLY A 61 10.87 -15.35 5.38
CA GLY A 61 11.26 -16.75 5.52
C GLY A 61 10.80 -17.61 4.35
N GLN A 62 11.50 -18.72 4.11
CA GLN A 62 11.25 -19.59 2.96
C GLN A 62 9.85 -20.21 2.97
N SER A 63 9.38 -20.72 4.11
CA SER A 63 8.07 -21.38 4.23
C SER A 63 6.90 -20.43 3.91
N GLU A 64 6.97 -19.20 4.43
CA GLU A 64 5.95 -18.18 4.16
C GLU A 64 6.00 -17.73 2.71
N ALA A 65 7.20 -17.56 2.16
CA ALA A 65 7.39 -17.20 0.76
C ALA A 65 6.81 -18.26 -0.20
N ASP A 66 6.99 -19.55 0.11
CA ASP A 66 6.42 -20.65 -0.66
C ASP A 66 4.90 -20.66 -0.60
N ALA A 67 4.30 -20.37 0.57
CA ALA A 67 2.85 -20.28 0.71
C ALA A 67 2.27 -19.10 -0.09
N ILE A 68 2.96 -17.95 -0.09
CA ILE A 68 2.60 -16.78 -0.90
C ILE A 68 2.74 -17.09 -2.39
N ALA A 69 3.82 -17.75 -2.81
CA ALA A 69 4.04 -18.14 -4.20
C ALA A 69 2.98 -19.12 -4.70
N ALA A 70 2.55 -20.07 -3.86
CA ALA A 70 1.47 -20.98 -4.20
C ALA A 70 0.14 -20.27 -4.49
N ALA A 71 -0.12 -19.13 -3.85
CA ALA A 71 -1.35 -18.36 -4.01
C ALA A 71 -1.28 -17.27 -5.09
N PHE A 72 -0.11 -16.65 -5.26
CA PHE A 72 0.09 -15.45 -6.10
C PHE A 72 1.16 -15.62 -7.19
N GLY A 73 1.67 -16.84 -7.40
CA GLY A 73 2.73 -17.12 -8.37
C GLY A 73 2.37 -16.66 -9.79
N SER A 74 3.39 -16.22 -10.52
CA SER A 74 3.29 -15.67 -11.88
C SER A 74 2.46 -14.40 -11.99
N GLN A 75 2.25 -13.66 -10.89
CA GLN A 75 1.49 -12.40 -10.89
C GLN A 75 2.37 -11.20 -10.51
N HIS A 76 1.99 -10.04 -11.04
CA HIS A 76 2.47 -8.74 -10.56
C HIS A 76 1.47 -8.18 -9.53
N LEU A 77 1.97 -7.85 -8.34
CA LEU A 77 1.17 -7.28 -7.26
C LEU A 77 1.58 -5.83 -7.02
N ILE A 78 0.60 -4.93 -6.97
CA ILE A 78 0.81 -3.57 -6.47
C ILE A 78 0.61 -3.61 -4.96
N ILE A 79 1.68 -3.45 -4.19
CA ILE A 79 1.63 -3.58 -2.74
C ILE A 79 1.03 -2.31 -2.13
N PRO A 80 -0.14 -2.40 -1.48
CA PRO A 80 -0.73 -1.26 -0.79
C PRO A 80 0.03 -0.97 0.52
N PRO A 81 -0.23 0.18 1.16
CA PRO A 81 0.21 0.41 2.52
C PRO A 81 -0.31 -0.67 3.49
N ALA A 82 0.49 -1.00 4.51
CA ALA A 82 0.15 -1.94 5.57
C ALA A 82 -1.26 -1.69 6.17
N LEU A 83 -1.51 -0.45 6.57
CA LEU A 83 -2.75 -0.06 7.24
C LEU A 83 -3.81 0.45 6.26
N ALA A 84 -4.99 -0.14 6.32
CA ALA A 84 -6.17 0.30 5.60
C ALA A 84 -6.47 1.78 5.89
N GLY A 85 -6.73 2.53 4.84
CA GLY A 85 -6.99 3.97 4.94
C GLY A 85 -5.75 4.83 5.24
N ALA A 86 -4.55 4.29 5.43
CA ALA A 86 -3.34 5.10 5.65
C ALA A 86 -3.08 6.08 4.50
N LYS A 87 -3.28 5.65 3.24
CA LYS A 87 -3.21 6.55 2.08
C LYS A 87 -4.26 7.66 2.16
N ARG A 88 -5.50 7.33 2.53
CA ARG A 88 -6.60 8.32 2.66
C ARG A 88 -6.34 9.30 3.81
N LYS A 89 -5.92 8.81 4.98
CA LYS A 89 -5.53 9.62 6.14
C LYS A 89 -4.36 10.54 5.80
N ARG A 90 -3.35 10.03 5.10
CA ARG A 90 -2.21 10.82 4.64
C ARG A 90 -2.65 11.90 3.63
N ALA A 91 -3.48 11.54 2.66
CA ALA A 91 -4.04 12.51 1.71
C ALA A 91 -4.87 13.61 2.41
N ALA A 92 -5.71 13.24 3.37
CA ALA A 92 -6.49 14.18 4.18
C ALA A 92 -5.59 15.09 5.03
N LEU A 93 -4.51 14.55 5.62
CA LEU A 93 -3.53 15.33 6.37
C LEU A 93 -2.81 16.33 5.47
N ILE A 94 -2.33 15.90 4.29
CA ILE A 94 -1.70 16.79 3.31
C ILE A 94 -2.67 17.91 2.92
N ALA A 95 -3.93 17.56 2.64
CA ALA A 95 -4.95 18.54 2.30
C ALA A 95 -5.18 19.57 3.42
N ALA A 96 -5.33 19.11 4.66
CA ALA A 96 -5.52 19.98 5.82
C ALA A 96 -4.31 20.90 6.08
N LEU A 97 -3.08 20.43 5.83
CA LEU A 97 -1.89 21.27 5.98
C LEU A 97 -1.77 22.33 4.86
N ILE A 98 -2.17 21.98 3.63
CA ILE A 98 -2.24 22.94 2.52
C ILE A 98 -3.24 24.06 2.84
N GLU A 99 -4.44 23.71 3.29
CA GLU A 99 -5.49 24.66 3.67
C GLU A 99 -5.04 25.58 4.82
N LYS A 100 -4.27 25.05 5.77
CA LYS A 100 -3.65 25.83 6.86
C LYS A 100 -2.47 26.70 6.42
N GLY A 101 -2.11 26.73 5.14
CA GLY A 101 -1.06 27.59 4.59
C GLY A 101 0.38 27.10 4.81
N TYR A 102 0.58 25.85 5.24
CA TYR A 102 1.93 25.31 5.45
C TYR A 102 2.72 25.27 4.13
N SER A 103 4.01 25.60 4.18
CA SER A 103 4.89 25.51 3.03
C SER A 103 5.09 24.05 2.60
N THR A 104 5.45 23.84 1.34
CA THR A 104 5.74 22.50 0.81
C THR A 104 6.82 21.78 1.62
N ASN A 105 7.85 22.49 2.10
CA ASN A 105 8.94 21.89 2.89
C ASN A 105 8.47 21.47 4.30
N GLU A 106 7.57 22.22 4.92
CA GLU A 106 6.99 21.83 6.21
C GLU A 106 6.10 20.59 6.05
N ILE A 107 5.31 20.53 4.97
CA ILE A 107 4.45 19.38 4.68
C ILE A 107 5.27 18.13 4.42
N THR A 108 6.33 18.20 3.60
CA THR A 108 7.20 17.03 3.35
C THR A 108 7.86 16.56 4.64
N ARG A 109 8.31 17.48 5.50
CA ARG A 109 8.89 17.16 6.81
C ARG A 109 7.89 16.47 7.74
N VAL A 110 6.66 16.94 7.82
CA VAL A 110 5.62 16.39 8.72
C VAL A 110 5.08 15.06 8.22
N THR A 111 4.90 14.91 6.90
CA THR A 111 4.20 13.75 6.32
C THR A 111 5.13 12.68 5.74
N GLY A 112 6.41 13.01 5.55
CA GLY A 112 7.43 12.12 4.97
C GLY A 112 7.23 11.81 3.48
N VAL A 113 6.36 12.56 2.77
CA VAL A 113 6.13 12.37 1.33
C VAL A 113 7.10 13.18 0.48
N ALA A 114 7.28 12.76 -0.76
CA ALA A 114 8.06 13.50 -1.74
C ALA A 114 7.42 14.88 -2.05
N ARG A 115 8.27 15.85 -2.40
CA ARG A 115 7.83 17.20 -2.78
C ARG A 115 6.82 17.16 -3.94
N SER A 116 7.02 16.27 -4.92
CA SER A 116 6.10 16.06 -6.04
C SER A 116 4.69 15.67 -5.59
N THR A 117 4.56 14.77 -4.61
CA THR A 117 3.25 14.39 -4.04
C THR A 117 2.52 15.58 -3.46
N VAL A 118 3.21 16.46 -2.71
CA VAL A 118 2.59 17.69 -2.18
C VAL A 118 2.13 18.61 -3.31
N MET A 119 2.94 18.77 -4.36
CA MET A 119 2.59 19.60 -5.53
C MET A 119 1.38 19.04 -6.29
N GLU A 120 1.29 17.73 -6.50
CA GLU A 120 0.11 17.09 -7.10
C GLU A 120 -1.16 17.31 -6.28
N HIS A 121 -1.05 17.27 -4.95
CA HIS A 121 -2.17 17.56 -4.05
C HIS A 121 -2.61 19.03 -4.14
N ARG A 122 -1.67 19.97 -4.25
CA ARG A 122 -1.97 21.40 -4.48
C ARG A 122 -2.66 21.62 -5.83
N ALA A 123 -2.16 21.00 -6.90
CA ALA A 123 -2.75 21.12 -8.23
C ALA A 123 -4.21 20.62 -8.28
N LYS A 124 -4.54 19.57 -7.50
CA LYS A 124 -5.92 19.07 -7.39
C LYS A 124 -6.86 19.97 -6.59
N GLN A 125 -6.32 20.85 -5.74
CA GLN A 125 -7.09 21.80 -4.91
C GLN A 125 -7.15 23.20 -5.51
N ALA A 126 -6.29 23.53 -6.47
CA ALA A 126 -6.41 24.75 -7.23
C ALA A 126 -7.80 24.79 -7.90
N PRO A 127 -8.49 25.95 -7.88
CA PRO A 127 -9.67 26.14 -8.70
C PRO A 127 -9.36 25.68 -10.12
N LYS A 128 -10.22 24.85 -10.71
CA LYS A 128 -10.15 24.60 -12.14
C LYS A 128 -10.58 25.90 -12.81
N ASP A 129 -9.62 26.68 -13.28
CA ASP A 129 -9.90 27.64 -14.35
C ASP A 129 -10.36 26.79 -15.54
N ASP A 130 -11.66 26.75 -15.80
CA ASP A 130 -12.24 26.14 -17.00
C ASP A 130 -11.60 26.83 -18.22
N PRO A 131 -10.68 26.19 -18.97
CA PRO A 131 -10.17 26.77 -20.20
C PRO A 131 -11.07 26.40 -21.38
N GLN A 132 -12.12 25.60 -21.13
CA GLN A 132 -13.08 25.20 -22.15
C GLN A 132 -14.11 26.32 -22.34
N GLY A 133 -13.65 27.42 -22.93
CA GLY A 133 -14.52 28.41 -23.51
C GLY A 133 -15.55 27.72 -24.42
N SER A 134 -16.81 28.07 -24.21
CA SER A 134 -17.92 27.80 -25.12
C SER A 134 -17.45 28.04 -26.56
N LEU A 135 -17.36 26.95 -27.33
CA LEU A 135 -17.44 27.03 -28.78
C LEU A 135 -18.93 26.92 -29.11
N PHE A 136 -19.41 27.99 -29.75
CA PHE A 136 -20.74 28.17 -30.31
C PHE A 136 -21.21 26.96 -31.13
#